data_AF-A0A0G4LBF2-F1
#
_entry.id   AF-A0A0G4LBF2-F1
#
_cell.length_a   1.000
_cell.length_b   1.000
_cell.length_c   1.000
_cell.angle_alpha   90.00
_cell.angle_beta   90.00
_cell.angle_gamma   90.00
#
_symmetry.space_group_name_H-M   'P 1'
#
loop_
_entity.id
_entity.type
_entity.pdbx_description
1 polymer ?
#
loop_
_entity_poly.entity_id
_entity_poly.type
_entity_poly.pdbx_seq_one_letter_code
_entity_poly.pdbx_strand_id
1 'polypeptide(L)'
;MTLMRAPASTAPSVLAVSNAAHFGLGASVFGSDADPVLLAVVDGLHTGMVAVNDFAVYYAVQLPFGGVGGSGYGRFAGEEGLRGLCNAKSICRDRIGSLGIRTSIPPPVRYPVADQERTWRFTRGIVDLGYGLSLGRKGSGLWGMARNA
;
A
#
# COMPACT_ATOMS: atom_id res chain seq x y z
N MET A 1 -5.52 -12.39 -33.33
CA MET A 1 -5.22 -13.46 -32.34
C MET A 1 -3.82 -13.98 -32.65
N THR A 2 -2.91 -13.94 -31.69
CA THR A 2 -1.53 -14.43 -31.86
C THR A 2 -1.34 -15.65 -30.98
N LEU A 3 -0.84 -16.74 -31.55
CA LEU A 3 -0.56 -17.97 -30.81
C LEU A 3 0.95 -18.07 -30.59
N MET A 4 1.35 -18.17 -29.32
CA MET A 4 2.75 -18.35 -28.91
C MET A 4 2.87 -19.66 -28.15
N ARG A 5 3.90 -20.44 -28.47
CA ARG A 5 4.17 -21.73 -27.80
C ARG A 5 5.33 -21.56 -26.83
N ALA A 6 5.12 -21.96 -25.58
CA ALA A 6 6.21 -22.06 -24.60
C ALA A 6 7.18 -23.20 -24.97
N PRO A 7 8.50 -23.02 -24.80
CA PRO A 7 9.50 -24.07 -25.07
C PRO A 7 9.33 -25.35 -24.26
N ALA A 8 8.78 -25.27 -23.05
CA ALA A 8 8.49 -26.42 -22.19
C ALA A 8 7.13 -26.26 -21.48
N SER A 9 6.54 -27.37 -21.05
CA SER A 9 5.29 -27.40 -20.28
C SER A 9 5.49 -27.11 -18.78
N THR A 10 6.48 -26.29 -18.42
CA THR A 10 6.76 -25.91 -17.03
C THR A 10 6.21 -24.51 -16.76
N ALA A 11 5.78 -24.24 -15.52
CA ALA A 11 5.23 -22.93 -15.16
C ALA A 11 6.16 -21.77 -15.56
N PRO A 12 7.48 -21.79 -15.27
CA PRO A 12 8.37 -20.70 -15.64
C PRO A 12 8.45 -20.48 -17.17
N SER A 13 8.43 -21.56 -17.96
CA SER A 13 8.48 -21.46 -19.42
C SER A 13 7.20 -20.87 -20.00
N VAL A 14 6.04 -21.20 -19.42
CA VAL A 14 4.75 -20.65 -19.84
C VAL A 14 4.65 -19.18 -19.42
N LEU A 15 4.95 -18.87 -18.16
CA LEU A 15 4.92 -17.52 -17.61
C LEU A 15 5.87 -16.56 -18.34
N ALA A 16 7.05 -17.03 -18.76
CA ALA A 16 7.99 -16.21 -19.54
C ALA A 16 7.38 -15.70 -20.86
N VAL A 17 6.53 -16.50 -21.50
CA VAL A 17 5.81 -16.09 -22.72
C VAL A 17 4.59 -15.24 -22.36
N SER A 18 3.78 -15.68 -21.39
CA SER A 18 2.54 -14.99 -21.02
C SER A 18 2.77 -13.59 -20.43
N ASN A 19 3.83 -13.41 -19.65
CA ASN A 19 4.17 -12.13 -19.02
C ASN A 19 5.11 -11.26 -19.87
N ALA A 20 5.45 -11.66 -21.10
CA ALA A 20 6.35 -10.89 -21.97
C ALA A 20 5.72 -9.57 -22.44
N ALA A 21 4.38 -9.50 -22.47
CA ALA A 21 3.67 -8.30 -22.86
C ALA A 21 3.77 -7.21 -21.78
N HIS A 22 3.92 -5.96 -22.21
CA HIS A 22 3.84 -4.81 -21.31
C HIS A 22 2.40 -4.51 -20.82
N PHE A 23 1.42 -5.30 -21.26
CA PHE A 23 0.00 -5.17 -20.94
C PHE A 23 -0.51 -6.46 -20.27
N GLY A 24 -1.44 -6.31 -19.32
CA GLY A 24 -2.01 -7.42 -18.54
C GLY A 24 -3.37 -7.03 -17.98
N LEU A 25 -4.42 -7.03 -18.83
CA LEU A 25 -5.78 -6.70 -18.40
C LEU A 25 -6.44 -7.87 -17.67
N GLY A 26 -6.53 -9.01 -18.35
CA GLY A 26 -7.06 -10.26 -17.82
C GLY A 26 -6.46 -11.44 -18.55
N ALA A 27 -6.58 -12.63 -17.98
CA ALA A 27 -6.16 -13.88 -18.60
C ALA A 27 -7.17 -15.00 -18.34
N SER A 28 -7.09 -16.03 -19.16
CA SER A 28 -7.73 -17.31 -18.92
C SER A 28 -6.68 -18.42 -18.93
N VAL A 29 -6.76 -19.33 -17.98
CA VAL A 29 -5.91 -20.52 -17.91
C VAL A 29 -6.78 -21.75 -18.01
N PHE A 30 -6.51 -22.61 -18.98
CA PHE A 30 -7.25 -23.85 -19.19
C PHE A 30 -6.33 -25.05 -18.93
N GLY A 31 -6.78 -25.97 -18.09
CA GLY A 31 -6.00 -27.14 -17.70
C GLY A 31 -6.79 -28.07 -16.79
N SER A 32 -6.28 -29.28 -16.59
CA SER A 32 -6.85 -30.20 -15.61
C SER A 32 -6.54 -29.71 -14.19
N ASP A 33 -7.48 -29.82 -13.27
CA ASP A 33 -7.25 -29.51 -11.84
C ASP A 33 -6.17 -30.42 -11.21
N ALA A 34 -5.87 -31.57 -11.83
CA ALA A 34 -4.79 -32.46 -11.43
C ALA A 34 -3.41 -32.06 -12.00
N ASP A 35 -3.35 -31.06 -12.89
CA ASP A 35 -2.09 -30.60 -13.46
C ASP A 35 -1.28 -29.84 -12.39
N PRO A 36 -0.08 -30.33 -12.01
CA PRO A 36 0.74 -29.68 -10.98
C PRO A 36 1.24 -28.28 -11.39
N VAL A 37 1.15 -27.92 -12.67
CA VAL A 37 1.61 -26.63 -13.20
C VAL A 37 0.51 -25.56 -13.15
N LEU A 38 -0.78 -25.96 -13.07
CA LEU A 38 -1.92 -25.05 -13.22
C LEU A 38 -1.87 -23.87 -12.22
N LEU A 39 -1.76 -24.18 -10.92
CA LEU A 39 -1.76 -23.16 -9.87
C LEU A 39 -0.56 -22.23 -9.97
N ALA A 40 0.62 -22.77 -10.26
CA ALA A 40 1.84 -21.97 -10.42
C ALA A 40 1.74 -20.99 -11.60
N VAL A 41 1.04 -21.35 -12.68
CA VAL A 41 0.76 -20.44 -13.80
C VAL A 41 -0.26 -19.38 -13.39
N VAL A 42 -1.36 -19.75 -12.73
CA VAL A 42 -2.39 -18.81 -12.28
C VAL A 42 -1.79 -17.75 -11.36
N ASP A 43 -1.02 -18.16 -10.35
CA ASP A 43 -0.41 -17.26 -9.36
C ASP A 43 0.70 -16.38 -9.96
N GLY A 44 1.40 -16.89 -10.97
CA GLY A 44 2.53 -16.20 -11.59
C GLY A 44 2.14 -15.21 -12.70
N LEU A 45 0.89 -15.18 -13.15
CA LEU A 45 0.44 -14.29 -14.22
C LEU A 45 0.40 -12.83 -13.76
N HIS A 46 1.10 -11.96 -14.49
CA HIS A 46 1.09 -10.52 -14.25
C HIS A 46 -0.09 -9.87 -14.96
N THR A 47 -1.30 -10.09 -14.44
CA THR A 47 -2.54 -9.58 -15.03
C THR A 47 -3.52 -9.09 -13.97
N GLY A 48 -4.53 -8.34 -14.41
CA GLY A 48 -5.57 -7.81 -13.52
C GLY A 48 -6.48 -8.86 -12.91
N MET A 49 -6.90 -9.83 -13.72
CA MET A 49 -7.79 -10.92 -13.33
C MET A 49 -7.43 -12.20 -14.08
N VAL A 50 -7.66 -13.35 -13.46
CA VAL A 50 -7.49 -14.66 -14.10
C VAL A 50 -8.80 -15.45 -13.96
N ALA A 51 -9.29 -16.02 -15.06
CA ALA A 51 -10.33 -17.04 -15.03
C ALA A 51 -9.69 -18.43 -15.26
N VAL A 52 -10.03 -19.40 -14.42
CA VAL A 52 -9.53 -20.78 -14.57
C VAL A 52 -10.64 -21.62 -15.17
N ASN A 53 -10.31 -22.33 -16.26
CA ASN A 53 -11.25 -23.15 -17.04
C ASN A 53 -12.49 -22.40 -17.54
N ASP A 54 -12.37 -21.07 -17.69
CA ASP A 54 -13.44 -20.19 -18.15
C ASP A 54 -12.89 -18.89 -18.74
N PHE A 55 -13.77 -18.06 -19.30
CA PHE A 55 -13.44 -16.76 -19.87
C PHE A 55 -14.38 -15.68 -19.35
N ALA A 56 -13.78 -14.57 -18.88
CA ALA A 56 -14.48 -13.34 -18.50
C ALA A 56 -15.54 -13.46 -17.36
N VAL A 57 -15.70 -14.63 -16.73
CA VAL A 57 -16.70 -14.84 -15.67
C VAL A 57 -16.50 -13.99 -14.42
N TYR A 58 -15.30 -13.45 -14.18
CA TYR A 58 -15.04 -12.45 -13.14
C TYR A 58 -15.93 -11.21 -13.27
N TYR A 59 -16.42 -10.87 -14.47
CA TYR A 59 -17.40 -9.80 -14.67
C TYR A 59 -18.78 -10.16 -14.12
N ALA A 60 -19.23 -11.40 -14.35
CA ALA A 60 -20.56 -11.84 -13.96
C ALA A 60 -20.73 -11.88 -12.43
N VAL A 61 -19.63 -12.15 -11.71
CA VAL A 61 -19.62 -12.25 -10.25
C VAL A 61 -19.02 -11.02 -9.55
N GLN A 62 -18.86 -9.91 -10.29
CA GLN A 62 -18.48 -8.59 -9.75
C GLN A 62 -17.15 -8.59 -8.97
N LEU A 63 -16.15 -9.35 -9.41
CA LEU A 63 -14.80 -9.27 -8.84
C LEU A 63 -14.13 -7.93 -9.22
N PRO A 64 -13.09 -7.50 -8.48
CA PRO A 64 -12.32 -6.32 -8.83
C PRO A 64 -11.77 -6.42 -10.24
N PHE A 65 -12.13 -5.47 -11.08
CA PHE A 65 -11.76 -5.43 -12.49
C PHE A 65 -10.81 -4.28 -12.76
N GLY A 66 -9.65 -4.58 -13.33
CA GLY A 66 -8.71 -3.58 -13.84
C GLY A 66 -7.34 -4.18 -14.07
N GLY A 67 -6.64 -3.69 -15.09
CA GLY A 67 -5.37 -4.26 -15.51
C GLY A 67 -4.17 -3.88 -14.65
N VAL A 68 -3.00 -4.30 -15.13
CA VAL A 68 -1.68 -3.87 -14.67
C VAL A 68 -0.81 -3.45 -15.86
N GLY A 69 0.26 -2.71 -15.59
CA GLY A 69 1.18 -2.21 -16.62
C GLY A 69 0.48 -1.28 -17.61
N GLY A 70 0.71 -1.51 -18.91
CA GLY A 70 0.08 -0.75 -19.99
C GLY A 70 -1.44 -0.93 -20.10
N SER A 71 -2.02 -1.90 -19.39
CA SER A 71 -3.49 -2.08 -19.32
C SER A 71 -4.17 -1.22 -18.25
N GLY A 72 -3.41 -0.41 -17.51
CA GLY A 72 -3.92 0.56 -16.55
C GLY A 72 -3.56 0.27 -15.10
N TYR A 73 -4.11 1.09 -14.21
CA TYR A 73 -3.92 1.05 -12.76
C TYR A 73 -5.26 1.29 -12.06
N GLY A 74 -5.43 0.72 -10.86
CA GLY A 74 -6.68 0.77 -10.11
C GLY A 74 -7.66 -0.34 -10.51
N ARG A 75 -8.81 -0.39 -9.82
CA ARG A 75 -9.87 -1.40 -10.05
C ARG A 75 -11.24 -0.72 -10.01
N PHE A 76 -12.19 -1.21 -10.80
CA PHE A 76 -13.62 -0.97 -10.67
C PHE A 76 -14.36 -2.29 -10.37
N ALA A 77 -15.67 -2.23 -10.11
CA ALA A 77 -16.45 -3.37 -9.61
C ALA A 77 -15.98 -3.88 -8.23
N GLY A 78 -16.81 -4.71 -7.61
CA GLY A 78 -16.59 -5.13 -6.22
C GLY A 78 -16.58 -3.96 -5.23
N GLU A 79 -16.07 -4.23 -4.02
CA GLU A 79 -15.93 -3.21 -2.97
C GLU A 79 -14.86 -2.18 -3.34
N GLU A 80 -13.80 -2.63 -4.01
CA GLU A 80 -12.66 -1.85 -4.48
C GLU A 80 -13.09 -0.75 -5.44
N GLY A 81 -13.98 -1.07 -6.38
CA GLY A 81 -14.53 -0.10 -7.31
C GLY A 81 -15.39 0.97 -6.62
N LEU A 82 -16.24 0.56 -5.67
CA LEU A 82 -17.03 1.51 -4.87
C LEU A 82 -16.13 2.44 -4.04
N ARG A 83 -15.10 1.89 -3.40
CA ARG A 83 -14.11 2.66 -2.65
C ARG A 83 -13.31 3.61 -3.56
N GLY A 84 -13.01 3.20 -4.79
CA GLY A 84 -12.34 4.02 -5.79
C GLY A 84 -13.14 5.27 -6.20
N LEU A 85 -14.46 5.26 -6.02
CA LEU A 85 -15.35 6.42 -6.26
C LEU A 85 -15.56 7.29 -5.00
N CYS A 86 -14.99 6.89 -3.87
CA CYS A 86 -15.11 7.63 -2.61
C CYS A 86 -13.90 8.54 -2.38
N ASN A 87 -14.13 9.68 -1.72
CA ASN A 87 -13.05 10.54 -1.23
C ASN A 87 -12.70 10.15 0.22
N ALA A 88 -11.56 9.49 0.41
CA ALA A 88 -11.11 9.05 1.72
C ALA A 88 -10.77 10.26 2.62
N LYS A 89 -11.49 10.42 3.74
CA LYS A 89 -11.27 11.49 4.71
C LYS A 89 -10.88 10.91 6.07
N SER A 90 -9.70 11.29 6.55
CA SER A 90 -9.25 10.95 7.91
C SER A 90 -9.71 12.00 8.92
N ILE A 91 -10.25 11.55 10.06
CA ILE A 91 -10.65 12.41 11.18
C ILE A 91 -10.04 11.83 12.46
N CYS A 92 -9.18 12.61 13.13
CA CYS A 92 -8.63 12.27 14.43
C CYS A 92 -9.20 13.22 15.49
N ARG A 93 -9.79 12.67 16.56
CA ARG A 93 -10.40 13.44 17.65
C ARG A 93 -10.07 12.78 18.99
N ASP A 94 -9.87 13.59 20.02
CA ASP A 94 -9.72 13.09 21.39
C ASP A 94 -11.02 12.41 21.84
N ARG A 95 -10.94 11.13 22.22
CA ARG A 95 -12.10 10.31 22.60
C ARG A 95 -12.91 10.89 23.77
N ILE A 96 -12.22 11.51 24.72
CA ILE A 96 -12.76 12.04 25.99
C ILE A 96 -12.44 13.52 26.16
N GLY A 97 -12.29 14.26 25.06
CA GLY A 97 -12.03 15.70 25.07
C GLY A 97 -13.14 16.54 25.71
N SER A 98 -14.35 15.99 25.83
CA SER A 98 -15.49 16.59 26.56
C SER A 98 -15.31 16.55 28.08
N LEU A 99 -14.53 15.60 28.61
CA LEU A 99 -14.16 15.50 30.02
C LEU A 99 -12.89 16.29 30.35
N GLY A 100 -12.41 17.14 29.43
CA GLY A 100 -11.20 17.95 29.59
C GLY A 100 -9.88 17.23 29.29
N ILE A 101 -9.90 15.94 28.98
CA ILE A 101 -8.70 15.17 28.63
C ILE A 101 -8.43 15.34 27.13
N ARG A 102 -7.44 16.18 26.80
CA ARG A 102 -7.08 16.51 25.41
C ARG A 102 -5.60 16.28 25.16
N THR A 103 -5.28 15.87 23.94
CA THR A 103 -3.89 15.82 23.49
C THR A 103 -3.42 17.26 23.27
N SER A 104 -2.80 17.85 24.29
CA SER A 104 -2.36 19.25 24.24
C SER A 104 -1.01 19.38 23.54
N ILE A 105 -0.91 20.33 22.63
CA ILE A 105 0.37 20.74 22.04
C ILE A 105 1.20 21.49 23.12
N PRO A 106 2.44 21.07 23.41
CA PRO A 106 3.30 21.74 24.39
C PRO A 106 3.49 23.24 24.07
N PRO A 107 3.63 24.11 25.08
CA PRO A 107 3.69 25.56 24.87
C PRO A 107 4.73 26.03 23.82
N PRO A 108 5.97 25.51 23.77
CA PRO A 108 6.94 25.94 22.77
C PRO A 108 6.51 25.66 21.33
N VAL A 109 5.80 24.55 21.10
CA VAL A 109 5.39 24.11 19.75
C VAL A 109 3.93 24.44 19.44
N ARG A 110 3.27 25.21 20.30
CA ARG A 110 1.86 25.59 20.11
C ARG A 110 1.76 26.62 19.00
N TYR A 111 0.81 26.41 18.09
CA TYR A 111 0.52 27.35 17.01
C TYR A 111 -0.37 28.53 17.49
N PRO A 112 -0.14 29.76 17.00
CA PRO A 112 1.00 30.15 16.16
C PRO A 112 2.32 30.13 16.94
N VAL A 113 3.38 29.68 16.28
CA VAL A 113 4.70 29.54 16.92
C VAL A 113 5.29 30.92 17.21
N ALA A 114 5.51 31.22 18.48
CA ALA A 114 5.98 32.53 18.93
C ALA A 114 7.49 32.76 18.69
N ASP A 115 8.30 31.71 18.85
CA ASP A 115 9.77 31.76 18.69
C ASP A 115 10.24 30.50 17.96
N GLN A 116 10.65 30.66 16.70
CA GLN A 116 11.06 29.53 15.86
C GLN A 116 12.35 28.87 16.35
N GLU A 117 13.30 29.62 16.92
CA GLU A 117 14.59 29.07 17.37
C GLU A 117 14.40 28.24 18.65
N ARG A 118 13.64 28.78 19.62
CA ARG A 118 13.29 28.03 20.83
C ARG A 118 12.50 26.76 20.49
N THR A 119 11.54 26.88 19.58
CA THR A 119 10.73 25.74 19.10
C THR A 119 11.59 24.68 18.44
N TRP A 120 12.49 25.08 17.55
CA TRP A 120 13.44 24.18 16.88
C TRP A 120 14.32 23.43 17.89
N ARG A 121 14.86 24.13 18.90
CA ARG A 121 15.67 23.50 19.95
C ARG A 121 14.87 22.51 20.79
N PHE A 122 13.61 22.84 21.10
CA PHE A 122 12.70 21.94 21.81
C PHE A 122 12.35 20.70 20.99
N THR A 123 11.96 20.86 19.72
CA THR A 123 11.62 19.73 18.83
C THR A 123 12.83 18.87 18.49
N ARG A 124 14.00 19.47 18.29
CA ARG A 124 15.26 18.73 18.18
C ARG A 124 15.52 17.90 19.43
N GLY A 125 15.27 18.44 20.62
CA GLY A 125 15.36 17.71 21.88
C GLY A 125 14.45 16.48 21.92
N ILE A 126 13.21 16.59 21.42
CA ILE A 126 12.28 15.46 21.29
C ILE A 126 12.85 14.39 20.35
N VAL A 127 13.37 14.79 19.19
CA VAL A 127 13.96 13.85 18.21
C VAL A 127 15.21 13.18 18.78
N ASP A 128 16.12 13.93 19.42
CA ASP A 128 17.35 13.38 20.01
C ASP A 128 17.05 12.44 21.19
N LEU A 129 15.98 12.68 21.94
CA LEU A 129 15.51 11.78 23.00
C LEU A 129 14.93 10.48 22.42
N GLY A 130 14.04 10.58 21.41
CA GLY A 130 13.37 9.42 20.82
C GLY A 130 14.29 8.56 19.95
N TYR A 131 15.08 9.21 19.09
CA TYR A 131 15.85 8.58 18.01
C TYR A 131 17.37 8.66 18.19
N GLY A 132 17.87 9.26 19.28
CA GLY A 132 19.31 9.31 19.56
C GLY A 132 19.92 7.92 19.74
N LEU A 133 20.95 7.59 18.97
CA LEU A 133 21.61 6.28 19.01
C LEU A 133 22.44 6.03 20.28
N SER A 134 22.82 7.07 21.02
CA SER A 134 23.61 6.96 22.25
C SER A 134 22.86 7.49 23.47
N LEU A 135 23.15 6.94 24.65
CA LEU A 135 22.60 7.40 25.93
C LEU A 135 22.93 8.89 26.19
N GLY A 136 24.15 9.32 25.83
CA GLY A 136 24.54 10.73 25.95
C GLY A 136 23.71 11.64 25.05
N ARG A 137 23.39 11.21 23.83
CA ARG A 137 22.53 11.97 22.91
C ARG A 137 21.09 12.06 23.41
N LYS A 138 20.54 10.96 23.95
CA LYS A 138 19.21 10.97 24.59
C LYS A 138 19.17 11.89 25.82
N GLY A 139 20.22 11.86 26.65
CA GLY A 139 20.39 12.77 27.78
C GLY A 139 20.46 14.24 27.35
N SER A 140 21.21 14.54 26.28
CA SER A 140 21.26 15.88 25.69
C SER A 140 19.91 16.33 25.12
N GLY A 141 19.12 15.40 24.58
CA GLY A 141 17.76 15.64 24.11
C GLY A 141 16.80 16.03 25.24
N LEU A 142 16.81 15.28 26.35
CA LEU A 142 16.05 15.61 27.56
C LEU A 142 16.42 16.99 28.12
N TRP A 143 17.71 17.28 28.22
CA TRP A 143 18.20 18.59 28.66
C TRP A 143 17.78 19.71 27.71
N GLY A 144 17.87 19.48 26.41
CA GLY A 144 17.44 20.39 25.36
C GLY A 144 15.94 20.70 25.45
N MET A 145 15.10 19.69 25.72
CA MET A 145 13.68 19.91 25.97
C MET A 145 13.45 20.73 27.23
N ALA A 146 14.05 20.36 28.36
CA ALA A 146 13.84 21.06 29.63
C ALA A 146 14.25 22.54 29.59
N ARG A 147 15.34 22.86 28.88
CA ARG A 147 15.83 24.25 28.75
C ARG A 147 14.96 25.12 27.83
N ASN A 148 14.19 24.51 26.94
CA ASN A 148 13.40 25.22 25.92
C ASN A 148 11.88 25.00 26.07
N ALA A 149 11.43 24.21 27.06
CA ALA A 149 10.04 24.00 27.48
C ALA A 149 9.39 25.31 27.95
#